data_AF-A0A399ZMX0-F1
#
_entry.id   AF-A0A399ZMX0-F1
#
_cell.length_a   1.000
_cell.length_b   1.000
_cell.length_c   1.000
_cell.angle_alpha   90.00
_cell.angle_beta   90.00
_cell.angle_gamma   90.00
#
_symmetry.space_group_name_H-M   'P 1'
#
loop_
_entity.id
_entity.type
_entity.pdbx_description
1 polymer ?
#
loop_
_entity_poly.entity_id
_entity_poly.type
_entity_poly.pdbx_seq_one_letter_code
_entity_poly.pdbx_strand_id
1 'polypeptide(L)'
;MNDLSNEPIQPSGSPSSDNGGSKPSWLTRKEYTDAAEKRKDFWIGVVLFFVLNIALVLCQWGLGFGAMTVAPNGLGSDDFSTTLTTIVSWIFILLPWVINIGLIVFFAFTRSQIALGMVAGFGIALAIVICLGIVFTIWCFIALGSMN
;
A
#
# COMPACT_ATOMS: atom_id res chain seq x y z
N MET A 1 -28.65 61.01 -6.03
CA MET A 1 -27.96 60.20 -7.04
C MET A 1 -26.75 59.62 -6.34
N ASN A 2 -26.72 58.29 -6.26
CA ASN A 2 -25.99 57.52 -5.27
C ASN A 2 -24.59 57.20 -5.78
N ASP A 3 -23.56 57.63 -5.07
CA ASP A 3 -22.23 57.07 -5.22
C ASP A 3 -22.16 55.76 -4.41
N LEU A 4 -22.30 54.65 -5.13
CA LEU A 4 -22.06 53.30 -4.63
C LEU A 4 -20.55 53.12 -4.40
N SER A 5 -20.13 53.27 -3.15
CA SER A 5 -18.82 52.87 -2.65
C SER A 5 -18.64 51.35 -2.81
N ASN A 6 -17.76 50.95 -3.74
CA ASN A 6 -17.24 49.58 -3.81
C ASN A 6 -16.26 49.36 -2.64
N GLU A 7 -16.78 48.98 -1.48
CA GLU A 7 -15.95 48.36 -0.45
C GLU A 7 -15.86 46.85 -0.73
N PRO A 8 -14.67 46.24 -0.65
CA PRO A 8 -14.54 44.80 -0.68
C PRO A 8 -15.20 44.21 0.57
N ILE A 9 -16.17 43.32 0.37
CA ILE A 9 -16.85 42.58 1.42
C ILE A 9 -15.80 41.74 2.16
N GLN A 10 -15.34 42.21 3.32
CA GLN A 10 -14.66 41.35 4.28
C GLN A 10 -15.71 40.41 4.88
N PRO A 11 -15.50 39.09 4.88
CA PRO A 11 -16.38 38.19 5.61
C PRO A 11 -16.20 38.47 7.11
N SER A 12 -17.16 39.20 7.66
CA SER A 12 -17.36 39.43 9.09
C SER A 12 -17.40 38.09 9.81
N GLY A 13 -16.51 37.92 10.79
CA GLY A 13 -16.42 36.72 11.60
C GLY A 13 -17.71 36.40 12.35
N SER A 14 -17.90 35.10 12.59
CA SER A 14 -18.71 34.64 13.72
C SER A 14 -17.79 34.36 14.91
N PRO A 15 -18.08 34.92 16.10
CA PRO A 15 -17.39 34.60 17.34
C PRO A 15 -18.07 33.41 18.01
N SER A 16 -17.35 32.36 18.40
CA SER A 16 -17.83 31.48 19.47
C SER A 16 -16.72 30.60 20.05
N SER A 17 -16.48 30.85 21.32
CA SER A 17 -16.16 29.86 22.36
C SER A 17 -14.94 28.97 22.14
N ASP A 18 -13.83 29.46 22.68
CA ASP A 18 -12.91 28.66 23.47
C ASP A 18 -13.74 27.93 24.56
N ASN A 19 -14.01 26.65 24.33
CA ASN A 19 -14.61 25.76 25.32
C ASN A 19 -13.86 24.44 25.26
N GLY A 20 -13.26 24.11 26.40
CA GLY A 20 -12.38 22.97 26.65
C GLY A 20 -12.86 21.68 26.00
N GLY A 21 -12.01 21.14 25.16
CA GLY A 21 -12.23 19.88 24.47
C GLY A 21 -11.39 19.89 23.22
N SER A 22 -10.07 19.83 23.38
CA SER A 22 -9.12 19.62 22.29
C SER A 22 -9.52 18.34 21.53
N LYS A 23 -10.39 18.48 20.54
CA LYS A 23 -10.69 17.41 19.58
C LYS A 23 -9.35 17.07 18.95
N PRO A 24 -8.88 15.84 19.11
CA PRO A 24 -7.51 15.55 18.77
C PRO A 24 -7.35 15.70 17.25
N SER A 25 -6.28 16.37 16.82
CA SER A 25 -6.08 16.87 15.45
C SER A 25 -6.04 15.77 14.36
N TRP A 26 -6.13 14.51 14.76
CA TRP A 26 -6.29 13.36 13.86
C TRP A 26 -7.74 13.15 13.37
N LEU A 27 -8.73 13.81 13.98
CA LEU A 27 -10.16 13.71 13.60
C LEU A 27 -10.65 14.83 12.67
N THR A 28 -9.86 15.89 12.48
CA THR A 28 -10.22 16.96 11.54
C THR A 28 -9.72 16.61 10.15
N ARG A 29 -10.67 16.40 9.22
CA ARG A 29 -10.40 16.22 7.80
C ARG A 29 -9.51 17.36 7.32
N LYS A 30 -8.31 17.07 6.81
CA LYS A 30 -7.48 18.09 6.15
C LYS A 30 -8.27 18.66 4.97
N GLU A 31 -8.61 19.95 5.04
CA GLU A 31 -9.08 20.69 3.88
C GLU A 31 -7.86 20.99 3.00
N TYR A 32 -7.86 20.40 1.81
CA TYR A 32 -6.83 20.65 0.82
C TYR A 32 -7.05 22.06 0.26
N THR A 33 -6.11 22.95 0.55
CA THR A 33 -6.15 24.33 0.02
C THR A 33 -5.56 24.40 -1.39
N ASP A 34 -4.80 23.38 -1.81
CA ASP A 34 -4.12 23.34 -3.11
C ASP A 34 -4.20 21.94 -3.76
N ALA A 35 -4.36 21.93 -5.09
CA ALA A 35 -4.33 20.72 -5.92
C ALA A 35 -2.94 20.07 -5.95
N ALA A 36 -1.87 20.85 -5.73
CA ALA A 36 -0.51 20.31 -5.65
C ALA A 36 -0.32 19.38 -4.44
N GLU A 37 -0.86 19.75 -3.28
CA GLU A 37 -0.79 18.93 -2.05
C GLU A 37 -1.57 17.61 -2.22
N LYS A 38 -2.70 17.68 -2.94
CA LYS A 38 -3.51 16.52 -3.33
C LYS A 38 -2.71 15.48 -4.12
N ARG A 39 -1.94 15.96 -5.11
CA ARG A 39 -1.15 15.10 -5.99
C ARG A 39 0.05 14.48 -5.28
N LYS A 40 0.64 15.21 -4.33
CA LYS A 40 1.73 14.71 -3.49
C LYS A 40 1.26 13.56 -2.59
N ASP A 41 0.12 13.71 -1.92
CA ASP A 41 -0.43 12.67 -1.05
C ASP A 41 -0.83 11.40 -1.84
N PHE A 42 -1.33 11.56 -3.07
CA PHE A 42 -1.56 10.43 -3.98
C PHE A 42 -0.26 9.67 -4.31
N TRP A 43 0.79 10.39 -4.72
CA TRP A 43 2.08 9.78 -5.04
C TRP A 43 2.75 9.14 -3.82
N ILE A 44 2.58 9.73 -2.63
CA ILE A 44 3.02 9.11 -1.37
C ILE A 44 2.37 7.74 -1.19
N GLY A 45 1.07 7.60 -1.50
CA GLY A 45 0.37 6.32 -1.45
C GLY A 45 0.92 5.30 -2.43
N VAL A 46 1.19 5.72 -3.68
CA VAL A 46 1.81 4.84 -4.70
C VAL A 46 3.19 4.36 -4.24
N VAL A 47 4.07 5.28 -3.79
CA VAL A 47 5.42 4.94 -3.34
C VAL A 47 5.37 4.04 -2.10
N LEU A 48 4.50 4.35 -1.13
CA LEU A 48 4.32 3.54 0.07
C LEU A 48 3.93 2.10 -0.28
N PHE A 49 3.02 1.92 -1.24
CA PHE A 49 2.63 0.59 -1.73
C PHE A 49 3.85 -0.18 -2.28
N PHE A 50 4.63 0.40 -3.18
CA PHE A 50 5.78 -0.29 -3.77
C PHE A 50 6.87 -0.59 -2.75
N VAL A 51 7.25 0.38 -1.91
CA VAL A 51 8.29 0.21 -0.89
C VAL A 51 7.92 -0.91 0.08
N LEU A 52 6.67 -0.91 0.55
CA LEU A 52 6.18 -1.93 1.46
C LEU A 52 6.16 -3.32 0.81
N ASN A 53 5.64 -3.44 -0.41
CA ASN A 53 5.58 -4.73 -1.09
C ASN A 53 6.98 -5.26 -1.42
N ILE A 54 7.93 -4.41 -1.81
CA ILE A 54 9.34 -4.81 -2.00
C ILE A 54 9.94 -5.32 -0.69
N ALA A 55 9.77 -4.58 0.41
CA ALA A 55 10.27 -5.01 1.72
C ALA A 55 9.68 -6.35 2.16
N LEU A 56 8.38 -6.56 1.94
CA LEU A 56 7.70 -7.82 2.27
C LEU A 56 8.15 -8.99 1.40
N VAL A 57 8.35 -8.77 0.10
CA VAL A 57 8.89 -9.79 -0.82
C VAL A 57 10.32 -10.16 -0.42
N LEU A 58 11.17 -9.17 -0.13
CA LEU A 58 12.54 -9.43 0.34
C LEU A 58 12.55 -10.18 1.68
N CYS A 59 11.62 -9.86 2.58
CA CYS A 59 11.46 -10.58 3.84
C CYS A 59 11.05 -12.04 3.62
N GLN A 60 10.07 -12.31 2.73
CA GLN A 60 9.67 -13.68 2.38
C GLN A 60 10.81 -14.47 1.73
N TRP A 61 11.51 -13.87 0.76
CA TRP A 61 12.64 -14.52 0.10
C TRP A 61 13.81 -14.75 1.05
N GLY A 62 14.13 -13.78 1.91
CA GLY A 62 15.19 -13.89 2.91
C GLY A 62 14.92 -15.03 3.90
N LEU A 63 13.67 -15.16 4.36
CA LEU A 63 13.28 -16.24 5.27
C LEU A 63 13.28 -17.62 4.57
N GLY A 64 12.82 -17.68 3.32
CA GLY A 64 12.79 -18.92 2.53
C GLY A 64 14.19 -19.44 2.17
N PHE A 65 15.13 -18.54 1.86
CA PHE A 65 16.52 -18.90 1.61
C PHE A 65 17.22 -19.36 2.91
N GLY A 66 16.97 -18.68 4.03
CA GLY A 66 17.47 -19.08 5.35
C GLY A 66 16.98 -20.47 5.74
N ALA A 67 15.70 -20.78 5.55
CA ALA A 67 15.14 -22.10 5.86
C ALA A 67 15.78 -23.22 5.03
N MET A 68 16.09 -22.99 3.75
CA MET A 68 16.78 -23.98 2.90
C MET A 68 18.23 -24.23 3.32
N THR A 69 18.91 -23.23 3.90
CA THR A 69 20.31 -23.38 4.38
C THR A 69 20.43 -24.04 5.75
N VAL A 70 19.37 -23.97 6.57
CA VAL A 70 19.38 -24.49 7.95
C VAL A 70 18.62 -25.81 8.07
N ALA A 71 17.88 -26.24 7.03
CA ALA A 71 17.23 -27.54 7.01
C ALA A 71 18.29 -28.66 7.08
N PRO A 72 18.39 -29.41 8.20
CA PRO A 72 19.26 -30.55 8.26
C PRO A 72 18.68 -31.62 7.33
N ASN A 73 19.51 -32.20 6.46
CA ASN A 73 19.19 -33.38 5.66
C ASN A 73 19.04 -34.63 6.54
N GLY A 74 18.15 -34.56 7.53
CA GLY A 74 17.94 -35.58 8.55
C GLY A 74 16.61 -36.28 8.33
N LEU A 75 16.70 -37.52 7.83
CA LEU A 75 15.62 -38.50 7.92
C LEU A 75 15.15 -38.61 9.38
N GLY A 76 13.82 -38.55 9.59
CA GLY A 76 13.16 -39.15 10.75
C GLY A 76 12.46 -38.18 11.71
N SER A 77 11.19 -38.48 11.97
CA SER A 77 10.40 -38.17 13.18
C SER A 77 10.14 -36.69 13.52
N ASP A 78 8.95 -36.18 13.15
CA ASP A 78 7.86 -35.86 14.09
C ASP A 78 6.84 -34.89 13.46
N ASP A 79 5.57 -35.32 13.40
CA ASP A 79 4.41 -34.64 12.78
C ASP A 79 4.17 -33.19 13.26
N PHE A 80 4.80 -32.77 14.36
CA PHE A 80 4.65 -31.42 14.92
C PHE A 80 5.56 -30.39 14.24
N SER A 81 6.80 -30.74 13.89
CA SER A 81 7.76 -29.79 13.29
C SER A 81 7.36 -29.41 11.86
N THR A 82 6.89 -30.39 11.09
CA THR A 82 6.36 -30.18 9.73
C THR A 82 5.06 -29.38 9.76
N THR A 83 4.17 -29.66 10.72
CA THR A 83 2.92 -28.90 10.92
C THR A 83 3.21 -27.46 11.32
N LEU A 84 4.12 -27.21 12.27
CA LEU A 84 4.51 -25.85 12.66
C LEU A 84 5.16 -25.09 11.50
N THR A 85 6.06 -25.72 10.74
CA THR A 85 6.69 -25.10 9.57
C THR A 85 5.67 -24.73 8.51
N THR A 86 4.67 -25.59 8.30
CA THR A 86 3.55 -25.35 7.37
C THR A 86 2.69 -24.18 7.85
N ILE A 87 2.26 -24.18 9.12
CA ILE A 87 1.44 -23.10 9.71
C ILE A 87 2.18 -21.76 9.63
N VAL A 88 3.46 -21.73 10.01
CA VAL A 88 4.29 -20.53 9.94
C VAL A 88 4.39 -20.06 8.48
N SER A 89 4.59 -20.96 7.53
CA SER A 89 4.61 -20.61 6.09
C SER A 89 3.31 -19.98 5.63
N TRP A 90 2.15 -20.52 6.02
CA TRP A 90 0.84 -19.92 5.72
C TRP A 90 0.66 -18.53 6.32
N ILE A 91 1.10 -18.33 7.58
CA ILE A 91 1.05 -17.02 8.23
C ILE A 91 1.91 -16.02 7.44
N PHE A 92 3.13 -16.37 7.06
CA PHE A 92 4.00 -15.50 6.27
C PHE A 92 3.49 -15.25 4.85
N ILE A 93 2.75 -16.18 4.25
CA ILE A 93 2.08 -16.00 2.96
C ILE A 93 0.93 -14.99 3.09
N LEU A 94 0.11 -15.09 4.15
CA LEU A 94 -1.07 -14.25 4.34
C LEU A 94 -0.74 -12.86 4.91
N LEU A 95 0.34 -12.73 5.67
CA LEU A 95 0.73 -11.50 6.35
C LEU A 95 0.87 -10.29 5.41
N PRO A 96 1.50 -10.39 4.23
CA PRO A 96 1.52 -9.30 3.25
C PRO A 96 0.15 -8.88 2.75
N TRP A 97 -0.77 -9.83 2.57
CA TRP A 97 -2.15 -9.54 2.15
C TRP A 97 -2.89 -8.78 3.22
N VAL A 98 -2.81 -9.25 4.48
CA VAL A 98 -3.44 -8.60 5.63
C VAL A 98 -2.88 -7.18 5.83
N ILE A 99 -1.56 -7.00 5.72
CA ILE A 99 -0.91 -5.70 5.85
C ILE A 99 -1.36 -4.74 4.72
N ASN A 100 -1.35 -5.18 3.46
CA ASN A 100 -1.80 -4.36 2.33
C ASN A 100 -3.27 -3.94 2.47
N ILE A 101 -4.16 -4.89 2.79
CA ILE A 101 -5.59 -4.61 2.98
C ILE A 101 -5.80 -3.70 4.20
N GLY A 102 -5.15 -4.00 5.32
CA GLY A 102 -5.23 -3.21 6.55
C GLY A 102 -4.78 -1.77 6.36
N LEU A 103 -3.70 -1.54 5.60
CA LEU A 103 -3.22 -0.21 5.26
C LEU A 103 -4.20 0.53 4.34
N ILE A 104 -4.74 -0.13 3.32
CA ILE A 104 -5.75 0.47 2.44
C ILE A 104 -6.97 0.92 3.24
N VAL A 105 -7.47 0.06 4.13
CA VAL A 105 -8.63 0.37 4.98
C VAL A 105 -8.30 1.50 5.96
N PHE A 106 -7.15 1.45 6.65
CA PHE A 106 -6.71 2.48 7.59
C PHE A 106 -6.55 3.85 6.90
N PHE A 107 -5.91 3.89 5.74
CA PHE A 107 -5.76 5.11 4.96
C PHE A 107 -7.06 5.56 4.31
N ALA A 108 -7.99 4.67 3.99
CA ALA A 108 -9.31 5.06 3.49
C ALA A 108 -10.06 5.93 4.52
N PHE A 109 -9.93 5.61 5.81
CA PHE A 109 -10.56 6.37 6.89
C PHE A 109 -9.78 7.63 7.30
N THR A 110 -8.45 7.63 7.23
CA THR A 110 -7.63 8.78 7.67
C THR A 110 -7.32 9.77 6.55
N ARG A 111 -6.95 9.29 5.36
CA ARG A 111 -6.62 10.09 4.17
C ARG A 111 -6.94 9.33 2.89
N SER A 112 -8.19 9.45 2.42
CA SER A 112 -8.70 8.72 1.26
C SER A 112 -7.89 8.88 -0.03
N GLN A 113 -7.16 9.98 -0.19
CA GLN A 113 -6.30 10.22 -1.36
C GLN A 113 -5.04 9.35 -1.38
N ILE A 114 -4.48 9.03 -0.21
CA ILE A 114 -3.35 8.10 -0.08
C ILE A 114 -3.83 6.68 -0.41
N ALA A 115 -5.02 6.30 0.07
CA ALA A 115 -5.62 5.01 -0.25
C ALA A 115 -5.85 4.83 -1.76
N LEU A 116 -6.32 5.87 -2.45
CA LEU A 116 -6.49 5.85 -3.90
C LEU A 116 -5.15 5.70 -4.63
N GLY A 117 -4.07 6.30 -4.10
CA GLY A 117 -2.70 6.08 -4.55
C GLY A 117 -2.23 4.64 -4.39
N MET A 118 -2.49 4.00 -3.26
CA MET A 118 -2.13 2.58 -3.05
C MET A 118 -2.90 1.64 -3.99
N VAL A 119 -4.20 1.89 -4.21
CA VAL A 119 -5.00 1.11 -5.17
C VAL A 119 -4.49 1.29 -6.60
N ALA A 120 -4.10 2.51 -6.98
CA ALA A 120 -3.49 2.77 -8.27
C ALA A 120 -2.14 2.03 -8.40
N GLY A 121 -1.31 2.04 -7.35
CA GLY A 121 -0.06 1.27 -7.29
C GLY A 121 -0.29 -0.23 -7.50
N PHE A 122 -1.32 -0.80 -6.85
CA PHE A 122 -1.72 -2.19 -7.06
C PHE A 122 -2.14 -2.48 -8.51
N GLY A 123 -2.94 -1.59 -9.11
CA GLY A 123 -3.33 -1.70 -10.53
C GLY A 123 -2.13 -1.67 -11.48
N ILE A 124 -1.16 -0.78 -11.24
CA ILE A 124 0.08 -0.70 -12.01
C ILE A 124 0.89 -1.99 -11.87
N ALA A 125 1.02 -2.52 -10.64
CA ALA A 125 1.71 -3.77 -10.40
C ALA A 125 1.07 -4.94 -11.15
N LEU A 126 -0.27 -5.05 -11.13
CA LEU A 126 -0.97 -6.07 -11.92
C LEU A 126 -0.73 -5.93 -13.43
N ALA A 127 -0.76 -4.71 -13.95
CA ALA A 127 -0.47 -4.47 -15.36
C ALA A 127 0.95 -4.92 -15.74
N ILE A 128 1.95 -4.60 -14.90
CA ILE A 128 3.34 -5.06 -15.10
C ILE A 128 3.42 -6.59 -15.07
N VAL A 129 2.77 -7.25 -14.11
CA VAL A 129 2.77 -8.72 -14.01
C VAL A 129 2.15 -9.37 -15.24
N ILE A 130 1.03 -8.83 -15.76
CA ILE A 130 0.40 -9.33 -16.98
C ILE A 130 1.34 -9.16 -18.18
N CYS A 131 1.94 -7.98 -18.34
CA CYS A 131 2.89 -7.72 -19.42
C CYS A 131 4.09 -8.68 -19.37
N LEU A 132 4.67 -8.89 -18.18
CA LEU A 132 5.78 -9.83 -18.00
C LEU A 132 5.37 -11.27 -18.29
N GLY A 133 4.17 -11.69 -17.88
CA GLY A 133 3.63 -13.03 -18.18
C GLY A 133 3.47 -13.28 -19.67
N ILE A 134 3.01 -12.28 -20.43
CA ILE A 134 2.90 -12.37 -21.90
C ILE A 134 4.28 -12.50 -22.53
N VAL A 135 5.23 -11.64 -22.16
CA VAL A 135 6.61 -11.69 -22.70
C VAL A 135 7.26 -13.04 -22.38
N PHE A 136 7.10 -13.53 -21.16
CA PHE A 136 7.61 -14.84 -20.74
C PHE A 136 6.98 -15.98 -21.55
N THR A 137 5.68 -15.93 -21.81
CA THR A 137 4.97 -16.93 -22.61
C THR A 137 5.50 -16.94 -24.05
N ILE A 138 5.66 -15.77 -24.67
CA ILE A 138 6.25 -15.64 -26.02
C ILE A 138 7.66 -16.21 -26.04
N TRP A 139 8.47 -15.87 -25.04
CA TRP A 139 9.83 -16.38 -24.91
C TRP A 139 9.87 -17.90 -24.82
N CYS A 140 9.00 -18.51 -24.01
CA CYS A 140 8.87 -19.96 -23.90
C CYS A 140 8.53 -20.61 -25.25
N PHE A 141 7.61 -20.03 -26.03
CA PHE A 141 7.27 -20.55 -27.36
C PHE A 141 8.44 -20.46 -28.35
N ILE A 142 9.18 -19.35 -28.35
CA ILE A 142 10.37 -19.19 -29.20
C ILE A 142 11.45 -20.20 -28.80
N ALA A 143 11.73 -20.34 -27.50
CA ALA A 143 12.72 -21.27 -26.99
C ALA A 143 12.38 -22.72 -27.38
N LEU A 144 11.13 -23.14 -27.20
CA LEU A 144 10.68 -24.48 -27.61
C LEU A 144 10.74 -24.68 -29.12
N GLY A 145 10.36 -23.69 -29.91
CA GLY A 145 10.44 -23.73 -31.37
C GLY A 145 11.88 -23.79 -31.90
N SER A 146 12.85 -23.25 -31.16
CA SER A 146 14.28 -23.31 -31.52
C SER A 146 14.96 -24.66 -31.20
N MET A 147 14.31 -25.52 -30.41
CA MET A 147 14.81 -26.85 -30.04
C MET A 147 14.30 -27.97 -30.97
N ASN A 148 13.49 -27.62 -31.97
CA ASN A 148 12.91 -28.52 -32.98
C ASN A 148 13.60 -28.31 -34.32
#